data_AF-A0A1V2Q4L8-F1
#
_entry.id   AF-A0A1V2Q4L8-F1
#
_cell.length_a   1.000
_cell.length_b   1.000
_cell.length_c   1.000
_cell.angle_alpha   90.00
_cell.angle_beta   90.00
_cell.angle_gamma   90.00
#
_symmetry.space_group_name_H-M   'P 1'
#
loop_
_entity.id
_entity.type
_entity.pdbx_description
1 polymer ?
#
loop_
_entity_poly.entity_id
_entity_poly.type
_entity_poly.pdbx_seq_one_letter_code
_entity_poly.pdbx_strand_id
1 'polypeptide(L)'
;MDIRDDDAEQLREWSAQSGPRANRAAMVLMAADGMPLTEVARRLRTTRSTVTAWCNRYRDEGVDGLRDRPRQGRPRVIHDVELVLRTLITSPNGQAWRRWSTRSLAGEVGTSNGSVARVWRRWRYRSDAPGEFQLPLTPPIPARIVDVVGIHTGRHRLVAVRTTGDPTVPSRRLPVVRTDAAATFVARVLARHGSALHLIGADAEVYEEPEVRALLDANPRLRAHVVTPDFDWLDVTTLALGIAKATPSPRHQHAVVATVCQFVDALRRRTTPVTWVQDTACAIPARRSA
;
A
#
# COMPACT_ATOMS: atom_id res chain seq x y z
N MET A 1 -14.20 19.59 -43.07
CA MET A 1 -14.22 19.61 -41.59
C MET A 1 -13.83 21.02 -41.24
N ASP A 2 -14.63 21.71 -40.44
CA ASP A 2 -14.48 23.16 -40.33
C ASP A 2 -13.57 23.52 -39.15
N ILE A 3 -12.73 24.52 -39.36
CA ILE A 3 -11.86 25.09 -38.33
C ILE A 3 -12.68 26.14 -37.58
N ARG A 4 -12.60 26.17 -36.24
CA ARG A 4 -13.26 27.20 -35.43
C ARG A 4 -12.56 28.53 -35.71
N ASP A 5 -13.32 29.63 -35.80
CA ASP A 5 -12.79 30.92 -36.25
C ASP A 5 -11.57 31.39 -35.42
N ASP A 6 -11.55 31.11 -34.12
CA ASP A 6 -10.46 31.47 -33.20
C ASP A 6 -9.22 30.55 -33.29
N ASP A 7 -9.33 29.38 -33.92
CA ASP A 7 -8.30 28.33 -33.89
C ASP A 7 -7.33 28.40 -35.08
N ALA A 8 -7.71 29.10 -36.16
CA ALA A 8 -7.00 29.06 -37.44
C ALA A 8 -5.57 29.62 -37.39
N GLU A 9 -5.36 30.73 -36.68
CA GLU A 9 -4.04 31.34 -36.51
C GLU A 9 -3.12 30.45 -35.66
N GLN A 10 -3.64 29.94 -34.55
CA GLN A 10 -2.90 29.07 -33.63
C GLN A 10 -2.52 27.73 -34.28
N LEU A 11 -3.39 27.13 -35.10
CA LEU A 11 -3.06 25.91 -35.84
C LEU A 11 -1.92 26.13 -36.84
N ARG A 12 -1.93 27.27 -37.56
CA ARG A 12 -0.84 27.61 -38.49
C ARG A 12 0.47 27.79 -37.75
N GLU A 13 0.47 28.55 -36.66
CA GLU A 13 1.64 28.75 -35.80
C GLU A 13 2.21 27.42 -35.29
N TRP A 14 1.37 26.53 -34.76
CA TRP A 14 1.80 25.23 -34.25
C TRP A 14 2.32 24.31 -35.35
N SER A 15 1.71 24.34 -36.53
CA SER A 15 2.12 23.52 -37.67
C SER A 15 3.51 23.91 -38.23
N ALA A 16 3.92 25.17 -38.05
CA ALA A 16 5.23 25.66 -38.48
C ALA A 16 6.38 25.23 -37.56
N GLN A 17 6.06 24.70 -36.38
CA GLN A 17 7.05 24.22 -35.40
C GLN A 17 7.47 22.77 -35.70
N SER A 18 8.42 22.25 -34.93
CA SER A 18 8.80 20.83 -34.99
C SER A 18 8.18 20.02 -33.85
N GLY A 19 7.85 18.75 -34.12
CA GLY A 19 7.47 17.77 -33.09
C GLY A 19 6.00 17.31 -33.14
N PRO A 20 5.57 16.49 -32.16
CA PRO A 20 4.27 15.82 -32.19
C PRO A 20 3.07 16.75 -32.26
N ARG A 21 3.13 17.93 -31.61
CA ARG A 21 2.06 18.92 -31.65
C ARG A 21 1.92 19.57 -33.03
N ALA A 22 3.04 19.84 -33.70
CA ALA A 22 3.04 20.36 -35.07
C ALA A 22 2.39 19.37 -36.04
N ASN A 23 2.70 18.08 -35.92
CA ASN A 23 2.06 17.03 -36.71
C ASN A 23 0.54 16.97 -36.48
N ARG A 24 0.06 17.14 -35.24
CA ARG A 24 -1.38 17.16 -34.93
C ARG A 24 -2.09 18.37 -35.53
N ALA A 25 -1.47 19.55 -35.46
CA ALA A 25 -2.01 20.76 -36.08
C ALA A 25 -2.07 20.62 -37.62
N ALA A 26 -1.01 20.08 -38.22
CA ALA A 26 -0.97 19.80 -39.65
C ALA A 26 -2.04 18.79 -40.09
N MET A 27 -2.36 17.76 -39.27
CA MET A 27 -3.46 16.83 -39.57
C MET A 27 -4.80 17.56 -39.71
N VAL A 28 -5.09 18.48 -38.78
CA VAL A 28 -6.36 19.23 -38.77
C VAL A 28 -6.43 20.20 -39.94
N LEU A 29 -5.36 20.96 -40.22
CA LEU A 29 -5.29 21.89 -41.35
C LEU A 29 -5.50 21.17 -42.69
N MET A 30 -4.76 20.09 -42.95
CA MET A 30 -4.90 19.35 -44.22
C MET A 30 -6.29 18.72 -44.36
N ALA A 31 -6.88 18.22 -43.25
CA ALA A 31 -8.24 17.68 -43.28
C ALA A 31 -9.31 18.76 -43.51
N ALA A 32 -9.06 19.99 -43.05
CA ALA A 32 -9.92 21.14 -43.28
C ALA A 32 -9.86 21.62 -44.73
N ASP A 33 -8.67 21.58 -45.34
CA ASP A 33 -8.44 21.84 -46.78
C ASP A 33 -9.05 20.78 -47.71
N GLY A 34 -9.85 19.85 -47.18
CA GLY A 34 -10.54 18.82 -47.95
C GLY A 34 -9.68 17.61 -48.32
N MET A 35 -8.46 17.49 -47.78
CA MET A 35 -7.59 16.34 -48.07
C MET A 35 -8.16 15.06 -47.44
N PRO A 36 -8.21 13.94 -48.20
CA PRO A 36 -8.59 12.65 -47.64
C PRO A 36 -7.65 12.23 -46.50
N LEU A 37 -8.20 11.76 -45.37
CA LEU A 37 -7.39 11.41 -44.17
C LEU A 37 -6.32 10.34 -44.43
N THR A 38 -6.52 9.48 -45.43
CA THR A 38 -5.53 8.50 -45.91
C THR A 38 -4.30 9.16 -46.53
N GLU A 39 -4.51 10.24 -47.29
CA GLU A 39 -3.45 11.02 -47.92
C GLU A 39 -2.72 11.89 -46.89
N VAL A 40 -3.46 12.47 -45.93
CA VAL A 40 -2.87 13.17 -44.77
C VAL A 40 -1.94 12.23 -44.00
N ALA A 41 -2.40 11.00 -43.72
CA ALA A 41 -1.61 10.00 -43.01
C ALA A 41 -0.32 9.64 -43.77
N ARG A 42 -0.40 9.50 -45.10
CA ARG A 42 0.76 9.21 -45.95
C ARG A 42 1.79 10.34 -45.90
N ARG A 43 1.36 11.59 -46.05
CA ARG A 43 2.25 12.78 -46.02
C ARG A 43 2.96 12.95 -44.68
N LEU A 44 2.24 12.72 -43.58
CA LEU A 44 2.77 12.86 -42.23
C LEU A 44 3.40 11.56 -41.68
N ARG A 45 3.56 10.53 -42.52
CA ARG A 45 4.15 9.23 -42.16
C ARG A 45 3.52 8.61 -40.90
N THR A 46 2.19 8.63 -40.83
CA THR A 46 1.40 8.08 -39.72
C THR A 46 0.29 7.16 -40.25
N THR A 47 -0.64 6.74 -39.39
CA THR A 47 -1.79 5.90 -39.78
C THR A 47 -3.06 6.74 -39.96
N ARG A 48 -3.96 6.29 -40.86
CA ARG A 48 -5.30 6.88 -41.00
C ARG A 48 -6.03 6.93 -39.66
N SER A 49 -5.93 5.87 -38.85
CA SER A 49 -6.56 5.83 -37.52
C SER A 49 -6.06 6.92 -36.58
N THR A 50 -4.77 7.26 -36.64
CA THR A 50 -4.18 8.35 -35.86
C THR A 50 -4.72 9.71 -36.31
N VAL A 51 -4.77 9.94 -37.63
CA VAL A 51 -5.33 11.18 -38.19
C VAL A 51 -6.80 11.33 -37.81
N THR A 52 -7.60 10.27 -37.97
CA THR A 52 -9.02 10.26 -37.55
C THR A 52 -9.19 10.59 -36.08
N ALA A 53 -8.38 9.98 -35.20
CA ALA A 53 -8.46 10.21 -33.77
C ALA A 53 -8.18 11.67 -33.38
N TRP A 54 -7.15 12.29 -33.96
CA TRP A 54 -6.82 13.70 -33.69
C TRP A 54 -7.83 14.66 -34.31
N CYS A 55 -8.33 14.40 -35.51
CA CYS A 55 -9.38 15.20 -36.12
C CYS A 55 -10.68 15.14 -35.30
N ASN A 56 -11.09 13.95 -34.85
CA ASN A 56 -12.25 13.80 -33.96
C ASN A 56 -12.07 14.61 -32.68
N ARG A 57 -10.91 14.45 -32.03
CA ARG A 57 -10.60 15.17 -30.78
C ARG A 57 -10.62 16.69 -30.97
N TYR A 58 -10.14 17.20 -32.10
CA TYR A 58 -10.25 18.62 -32.40
C TYR A 58 -11.72 19.06 -32.60
N ARG A 59 -12.58 18.26 -33.25
CA ARG A 59 -14.00 18.65 -33.38
C ARG A 59 -14.64 18.80 -32.01
N ASP A 60 -14.31 17.89 -31.10
CA ASP A 60 -14.87 17.88 -29.75
C ASP A 60 -14.32 19.04 -28.90
N GLU A 61 -13.00 19.28 -28.93
CA GLU A 61 -12.30 20.10 -27.92
C GLU A 61 -11.54 21.32 -28.50
N GLY A 62 -11.55 21.53 -29.82
CA GLY A 62 -10.75 22.57 -30.47
C GLY A 62 -9.25 22.36 -30.34
N VAL A 63 -8.48 23.46 -30.38
CA VAL A 63 -7.01 23.46 -30.20
C VAL A 63 -6.54 22.84 -28.88
N ASP A 64 -7.34 22.90 -27.80
CA ASP A 64 -7.03 22.26 -26.52
C ASP A 64 -6.93 20.74 -26.66
N GLY A 65 -7.76 20.15 -27.51
CA GLY A 65 -7.74 18.73 -27.84
C GLY A 65 -6.44 18.27 -28.48
N LEU A 66 -5.64 19.17 -29.06
CA LEU A 66 -4.36 18.82 -29.70
C LEU A 66 -3.16 18.87 -28.76
N ARG A 67 -3.35 19.43 -27.55
CA ARG A 67 -2.32 19.48 -26.51
C ARG A 67 -2.06 18.09 -25.93
N ASP A 68 -0.87 17.91 -25.36
CA ASP A 68 -0.61 16.71 -24.58
C ASP A 68 -1.51 16.72 -23.36
N ARG A 69 -2.43 15.74 -23.29
CA ARG A 69 -3.11 15.49 -22.03
C ARG A 69 -2.12 14.90 -21.04
N PRO A 70 -2.32 15.14 -19.73
CA PRO A 70 -1.67 14.33 -18.72
C PRO A 70 -1.90 12.87 -19.10
N ARG A 71 -0.81 12.12 -19.32
CA ARG A 71 -0.93 10.69 -19.62
C ARG A 71 -1.73 10.09 -18.48
N GLN A 72 -2.94 9.60 -18.76
CA GLN A 72 -3.62 8.71 -17.85
C GLN A 72 -2.82 7.41 -17.85
N GLY A 73 -1.81 7.35 -16.98
CA GLY A 73 -1.08 6.12 -16.73
C GLY A 73 -2.07 5.01 -16.39
N ARG A 74 -1.80 3.79 -16.89
CA ARG A 74 -2.47 2.55 -16.49
C ARG A 74 -2.70 2.56 -14.98
N PRO A 75 -3.90 2.21 -14.46
CA PRO A 75 -4.12 2.20 -13.02
C PRO A 75 -3.02 1.36 -12.37
N ARG A 76 -2.20 1.99 -11.53
CA ARG A 76 -1.19 1.32 -10.72
C ARG A 76 -1.38 1.76 -9.30
N VAL A 77 -2.20 1.03 -8.54
CA VAL A 77 -2.22 1.16 -7.09
C VAL A 77 -2.49 -0.19 -6.43
N ILE A 78 -1.70 -1.21 -6.75
CA ILE A 78 -1.49 -2.27 -5.75
C ILE A 78 -0.21 -1.86 -5.05
N HIS A 79 -0.37 -1.41 -3.80
CA HIS A 79 0.75 -0.98 -2.98
C HIS A 79 1.71 -2.15 -2.78
N ASP A 80 3.02 -1.86 -2.70
CA ASP A 80 4.04 -2.89 -2.48
C ASP A 80 3.68 -3.80 -1.28
N VAL A 81 3.10 -3.21 -0.22
CA VAL A 81 2.62 -3.96 0.96
C VAL A 81 1.46 -4.92 0.67
N GLU A 82 0.52 -4.57 -0.20
CA GLU A 82 -0.60 -5.46 -0.54
C GLU A 82 -0.07 -6.70 -1.27
N LEU A 83 0.91 -6.51 -2.16
CA LEU A 83 1.57 -7.60 -2.87
C LEU A 83 2.28 -8.54 -1.88
N VAL A 84 3.01 -7.99 -0.92
CA VAL A 84 3.67 -8.79 0.14
C VAL A 84 2.62 -9.49 1.00
N LEU A 85 1.58 -8.79 1.42
CA LEU A 85 0.51 -9.38 2.23
C LEU A 85 -0.12 -10.57 1.50
N ARG A 86 -0.50 -10.41 0.23
CA ARG A 86 -1.00 -11.51 -0.61
C ARG A 86 -0.02 -12.67 -0.67
N THR A 87 1.27 -12.37 -0.85
CA THR A 87 2.33 -13.40 -0.86
C THR A 87 2.34 -14.22 0.43
N LEU A 88 2.15 -13.58 1.58
CA LEU A 88 2.28 -14.21 2.90
C LEU A 88 1.03 -14.98 3.34
N ILE A 89 -0.17 -14.54 2.97
CA ILE A 89 -1.42 -15.09 3.54
C ILE A 89 -2.36 -15.75 2.53
N THR A 90 -2.01 -15.74 1.25
CA THR A 90 -2.78 -16.45 0.20
C THR A 90 -1.93 -17.49 -0.50
N SER A 91 -2.56 -18.34 -1.32
CA SER A 91 -1.87 -19.37 -2.12
C SER A 91 -2.34 -19.39 -3.58
N PRO A 92 -1.48 -19.79 -4.54
CA PRO A 92 -1.85 -19.85 -5.95
C PRO A 92 -3.09 -20.72 -6.18
N ASN A 93 -4.12 -20.16 -6.80
CA ASN A 93 -5.41 -20.85 -7.04
C ASN A 93 -6.04 -21.46 -5.77
N GLY A 94 -5.73 -20.89 -4.59
CA GLY A 94 -6.16 -21.42 -3.29
C GLY A 94 -5.52 -22.76 -2.90
N GLN A 95 -4.45 -23.19 -3.59
CA GLN A 95 -3.76 -24.45 -3.31
C GLN A 95 -2.62 -24.21 -2.33
N ALA A 96 -2.86 -24.45 -1.04
CA ALA A 96 -1.92 -24.17 0.05
C ALA A 96 -0.54 -24.84 -0.08
N TRP A 97 -0.43 -25.94 -0.83
CA TRP A 97 0.82 -26.64 -1.09
C TRP A 97 1.66 -26.01 -2.22
N ARG A 98 1.07 -25.14 -3.04
CA ARG A 98 1.79 -24.43 -4.12
C ARG A 98 2.42 -23.17 -3.56
N ARG A 99 3.64 -22.90 -3.99
CA ARG A 99 4.34 -21.63 -3.70
C ARG A 99 4.04 -20.60 -4.77
N TRP A 100 3.97 -19.33 -4.38
CA TRP A 100 3.96 -18.24 -5.34
C TRP A 100 5.25 -18.24 -6.14
N SER A 101 5.13 -18.17 -7.46
CA SER A 101 6.19 -17.70 -8.33
C SER A 101 5.94 -16.23 -8.67
N THR A 102 6.97 -15.50 -9.10
CA THR A 102 6.79 -14.11 -9.56
C THR A 102 5.76 -14.01 -10.68
N ARG A 103 5.65 -15.04 -11.54
CA ARG A 103 4.70 -15.10 -12.65
C ARG A 103 3.27 -15.37 -12.20
N SER A 104 3.09 -16.35 -11.33
CA SER A 104 1.75 -16.70 -10.86
C SER A 104 1.16 -15.58 -10.00
N LEU A 105 1.96 -14.94 -9.14
CA LEU A 105 1.48 -13.81 -8.34
C LEU A 105 1.20 -12.59 -9.21
N ALA A 106 2.03 -12.32 -10.22
CA ALA A 106 1.79 -11.23 -11.16
C ALA A 106 0.49 -11.42 -11.95
N GLY A 107 0.21 -12.65 -12.41
CA GLY A 107 -1.05 -13.01 -13.07
C GLY A 107 -2.27 -12.83 -12.17
N GLU A 108 -2.17 -13.27 -10.92
CA GLU A 108 -3.23 -13.11 -9.90
C GLU A 108 -3.55 -11.64 -9.62
N VAL A 109 -2.50 -10.82 -9.49
CA VAL A 109 -2.58 -9.43 -9.03
C VAL A 109 -2.78 -8.45 -10.19
N GLY A 110 -2.61 -8.88 -11.44
CA GLY A 110 -2.69 -8.01 -12.61
C GLY A 110 -1.50 -7.06 -12.77
N THR A 111 -0.31 -7.46 -12.35
CA THR A 111 0.94 -6.68 -12.44
C THR A 111 2.01 -7.39 -13.29
N SER A 112 3.22 -6.85 -13.37
CA SER A 112 4.34 -7.52 -14.07
C SER A 112 5.19 -8.36 -13.12
N ASN A 113 5.75 -9.46 -13.63
CA ASN A 113 6.68 -10.33 -12.88
C ASN A 113 7.88 -9.55 -12.31
N GLY A 114 8.38 -8.57 -13.07
CA GLY A 114 9.47 -7.69 -12.63
C GLY A 114 9.06 -6.78 -11.46
N SER A 115 7.79 -6.35 -11.41
CA SER A 115 7.27 -5.60 -10.27
C SER A 115 7.21 -6.49 -9.03
N VAL A 116 6.70 -7.71 -9.13
CA VAL A 116 6.71 -8.70 -8.03
C VAL A 116 8.13 -8.95 -7.53
N ALA A 117 9.07 -9.23 -8.43
CA ALA A 117 10.46 -9.51 -8.07
C ALA A 117 11.13 -8.31 -7.35
N ARG A 118 10.87 -7.08 -7.80
CA ARG A 118 11.33 -5.85 -7.15
C ARG A 118 10.79 -5.73 -5.73
N VAL A 119 9.49 -5.95 -5.55
CA VAL A 119 8.83 -5.86 -4.22
C VAL A 119 9.38 -6.92 -3.28
N TRP A 120 9.45 -8.18 -3.72
CA TRP A 120 10.02 -9.27 -2.90
C TRP A 120 11.45 -8.97 -2.47
N ARG A 121 12.30 -8.45 -3.39
CA ARG A 121 13.67 -8.04 -3.04
C ARG A 121 13.69 -6.93 -2.01
N ARG A 122 12.87 -5.89 -2.17
CA ARG A 122 12.77 -4.76 -1.22
C ARG A 122 12.42 -5.28 0.17
N TRP A 123 11.39 -6.12 0.27
CA TRP A 123 10.89 -6.69 1.53
C TRP A 123 11.67 -7.93 2.01
N ARG A 124 12.78 -8.28 1.35
CA ARG A 124 13.62 -9.45 1.67
C ARG A 124 12.83 -10.78 1.71
N TYR A 125 11.73 -10.85 0.97
CA TYR A 125 10.96 -12.09 0.84
C TYR A 125 11.66 -13.06 -0.12
N ARG A 126 11.75 -14.32 0.32
CA ARG A 126 12.36 -15.43 -0.41
C ARG A 126 11.31 -16.50 -0.68
N SER A 127 11.01 -16.78 -1.94
CA SER A 127 10.00 -17.80 -2.31
C SER A 127 10.47 -19.24 -2.05
N ASP A 128 11.78 -19.46 -2.03
CA ASP A 128 12.43 -20.73 -1.70
C ASP A 128 12.42 -20.99 -0.19
N ALA A 129 12.44 -19.93 0.63
CA ALA A 129 12.41 -19.99 2.09
C ALA A 129 11.36 -19.03 2.69
N PRO A 130 10.05 -19.24 2.44
CA PRO A 130 9.00 -18.29 2.85
C PRO A 130 8.88 -18.15 4.38
N GLY A 131 9.25 -19.18 5.13
CA GLY A 131 9.22 -19.17 6.60
C GLY A 131 10.30 -18.28 7.25
N GLU A 132 11.29 -17.82 6.47
CA GLU A 132 12.35 -16.91 6.95
C GLU A 132 11.93 -15.43 6.88
N PHE A 133 10.75 -15.12 6.33
CA PHE A 133 10.30 -13.74 6.23
C PHE A 133 10.15 -13.10 7.62
N GLN A 134 10.80 -11.95 7.80
CA GLN A 134 10.70 -11.14 9.01
C GLN A 134 10.20 -9.74 8.64
N LEU A 135 9.37 -9.16 9.52
CA LEU A 135 9.03 -7.75 9.40
C LEU A 135 10.30 -6.90 9.55
N PRO A 136 10.42 -5.78 8.81
CA PRO A 136 11.58 -4.92 8.83
C PRO A 136 11.61 -4.08 10.12
N LEU A 137 12.00 -4.73 11.22
CA LEU A 137 11.99 -4.20 12.57
C LEU A 137 13.39 -4.26 13.20
N THR A 138 13.69 -3.28 14.05
CA THR A 138 14.90 -3.26 14.88
C THR A 138 14.52 -3.05 16.35
N PRO A 139 14.89 -3.98 17.26
CA PRO A 139 15.30 -5.36 16.96
C PRO A 139 14.20 -6.16 16.22
N PRO A 140 14.52 -7.30 15.58
CA PRO A 140 13.49 -8.15 14.99
C PRO A 140 12.62 -8.82 16.06
N ILE A 141 11.38 -9.17 15.70
CA ILE A 141 10.52 -9.98 16.56
C ILE A 141 10.89 -11.47 16.35
N PRO A 142 11.27 -12.21 17.40
CA PRO A 142 11.81 -13.57 17.28
C PRO A 142 10.74 -14.66 17.07
N ALA A 143 9.47 -14.28 17.08
CA ALA A 143 8.33 -15.18 17.10
C ALA A 143 7.22 -14.71 16.15
N ARG A 144 6.31 -15.62 15.80
CA ARG A 144 5.21 -15.31 14.87
C ARG A 144 4.17 -14.44 15.57
N ILE A 145 3.74 -13.36 14.92
CA ILE A 145 2.60 -12.55 15.37
C ILE A 145 1.32 -13.39 15.30
N VAL A 146 0.59 -13.44 16.41
CA VAL A 146 -0.69 -14.16 16.54
C VAL A 146 -1.88 -13.23 16.72
N ASP A 147 -1.66 -12.02 17.24
CA ASP A 147 -2.72 -11.05 17.42
C ASP A 147 -2.20 -9.62 17.40
N VAL A 148 -3.08 -8.69 17.02
CA VAL A 148 -2.85 -7.24 17.11
C VAL A 148 -3.84 -6.70 18.14
N VAL A 149 -3.32 -6.33 19.32
CA VAL A 149 -4.14 -6.04 20.51
C VAL A 149 -4.36 -4.55 20.74
N GLY A 150 -3.70 -3.69 19.97
CA GLY A 150 -3.93 -2.25 20.03
C GLY A 150 -3.20 -1.47 18.94
N ILE A 151 -3.78 -0.33 18.57
CA ILE A 151 -3.24 0.61 17.59
C ILE A 151 -3.39 2.02 18.14
N HIS A 152 -2.32 2.80 18.08
CA HIS A 152 -2.30 4.22 18.39
C HIS A 152 -1.71 5.00 17.23
N THR A 153 -2.44 6.02 16.79
CA THR A 153 -1.97 7.05 15.87
C THR A 153 -2.13 8.40 16.55
N GLY A 154 -1.06 9.19 16.57
CA GLY A 154 -1.01 10.53 17.15
C GLY A 154 0.26 11.24 16.70
N ARG A 155 0.89 11.98 17.62
CA ARG A 155 2.28 12.44 17.43
C ARG A 155 3.19 11.24 17.16
N HIS A 156 3.06 10.22 18.00
CA HIS A 156 3.73 8.93 17.87
C HIS A 156 2.78 7.88 17.30
N ARG A 157 3.31 6.89 16.59
CA ARG A 157 2.53 5.76 16.06
C ARG A 157 3.01 4.47 16.67
N LEU A 158 2.11 3.70 17.27
CA LEU A 158 2.40 2.45 17.97
C LEU A 158 1.37 1.38 17.61
N VAL A 159 1.83 0.15 17.35
CA VAL A 159 0.97 -1.03 17.28
C VAL A 159 1.47 -2.05 18.28
N ALA A 160 0.55 -2.58 19.08
CA ALA A 160 0.82 -3.60 20.08
C ALA A 160 0.43 -4.97 19.53
N VAL A 161 1.37 -5.91 19.54
CA VAL A 161 1.17 -7.26 19.02
C VAL A 161 1.54 -8.31 20.06
N ARG A 162 0.87 -9.46 19.94
CA ARG A 162 1.20 -10.69 20.67
C ARG A 162 1.89 -11.67 19.74
N THR A 163 2.83 -12.43 20.26
CA THR A 163 3.53 -13.46 19.51
C THR A 163 3.31 -14.85 20.10
N THR A 164 3.62 -15.88 19.32
CA THR A 164 3.61 -17.27 19.78
C THR A 164 4.58 -17.45 20.96
N GLY A 165 4.08 -18.00 22.07
CA GLY A 165 4.90 -18.27 23.26
C GLY A 165 4.91 -17.14 24.29
N ASP A 166 4.34 -15.96 23.98
CA ASP A 166 4.19 -14.89 24.97
C ASP A 166 3.16 -15.30 26.04
N PRO A 167 3.57 -15.39 27.33
CA PRO A 167 2.65 -15.76 28.41
C PRO A 167 1.71 -14.60 28.74
N THR A 168 0.45 -14.89 29.07
CA THR A 168 -0.45 -13.86 29.63
C THR A 168 -0.02 -13.58 31.07
N VAL A 169 0.54 -12.39 31.33
CA VAL A 169 1.13 -12.04 32.63
C VAL A 169 0.43 -10.80 33.19
N PRO A 170 -0.17 -10.86 34.38
CA PRO A 170 -0.77 -9.69 35.00
C PRO A 170 0.27 -8.57 35.18
N SER A 171 -0.08 -7.36 34.76
CA SER A 171 0.77 -6.19 34.96
C SER A 171 0.98 -5.96 36.46
N ARG A 172 2.24 -5.89 36.89
CA ARG A 172 2.58 -5.79 38.32
C ARG A 172 2.47 -4.36 38.86
N ARG A 173 2.71 -3.33 38.03
CA ARG A 173 2.53 -1.90 38.34
C ARG A 173 2.28 -1.12 37.05
N LEU A 174 1.25 -0.29 37.03
CA LEU A 174 1.10 0.77 36.02
C LEU A 174 1.45 2.09 36.69
N PRO A 175 2.48 2.84 36.24
CA PRO A 175 2.68 4.21 36.67
C PRO A 175 1.44 5.05 36.36
N VAL A 176 1.19 6.09 37.16
CA VAL A 176 0.11 7.04 36.89
C VAL A 176 0.52 7.87 35.67
N VAL A 177 -0.08 7.56 34.53
CA VAL A 177 0.07 8.33 33.28
C VAL A 177 -0.85 9.54 33.37
N ARG A 178 -0.31 10.76 33.21
CA ARG A 178 -1.11 11.98 33.45
C ARG A 178 -1.42 12.79 32.20
N THR A 179 -0.75 12.57 31.07
CA THR A 179 -1.01 13.42 29.90
C THR A 179 -0.56 12.87 28.54
N ASP A 180 0.38 11.92 28.48
CA ASP A 180 0.88 11.44 27.19
C ASP A 180 -0.08 10.42 26.56
N ALA A 181 -0.51 10.67 25.32
CA ALA A 181 -1.46 9.82 24.61
C ALA A 181 -0.87 8.44 24.24
N ALA A 182 0.42 8.38 23.93
CA ALA A 182 1.13 7.13 23.64
C ALA A 182 1.36 6.32 24.93
N ALA A 183 1.78 6.96 26.02
CA ALA A 183 1.88 6.31 27.33
C ALA A 183 0.52 5.82 27.82
N THR A 184 -0.55 6.59 27.61
CA THR A 184 -1.92 6.19 27.94
C THR A 184 -2.33 4.96 27.15
N PHE A 185 -1.99 4.92 25.85
CA PHE A 185 -2.20 3.73 25.03
C PHE A 185 -1.43 2.51 25.58
N VAL A 186 -0.13 2.65 25.86
CA VAL A 186 0.70 1.55 26.38
C VAL A 186 0.16 1.05 27.72
N ALA A 187 -0.20 1.95 28.64
CA ALA A 187 -0.79 1.58 29.93
C ALA A 187 -2.12 0.83 29.77
N ARG A 188 -2.99 1.27 28.85
CA ARG A 188 -4.26 0.58 28.55
C ARG A 188 -4.05 -0.82 27.96
N VAL A 189 -3.08 -0.96 27.05
CA VAL A 189 -2.71 -2.25 26.46
C VAL A 189 -2.19 -3.20 27.54
N LEU A 190 -1.27 -2.72 28.39
CA LEU A 190 -0.74 -3.49 29.52
C LEU A 190 -1.84 -3.91 30.50
N ALA A 191 -2.68 -2.96 30.94
CA ALA A 191 -3.78 -3.23 31.88
C ALA A 191 -4.70 -4.35 31.40
N ARG A 192 -4.86 -4.48 30.08
CA ARG A 192 -5.83 -5.37 29.47
C ARG A 192 -5.25 -6.71 29.04
N HIS A 193 -4.07 -6.70 28.44
CA HIS A 193 -3.47 -7.88 27.80
C HIS A 193 -2.24 -8.41 28.54
N GLY A 194 -1.80 -7.72 29.59
CA GLY A 194 -0.63 -8.06 30.39
C GLY A 194 0.67 -7.49 29.85
N SER A 195 1.80 -7.87 30.45
CA SER A 195 3.11 -7.28 30.17
C SER A 195 3.99 -8.04 29.19
N ALA A 196 3.60 -9.20 28.65
CA ALA A 196 4.36 -9.91 27.62
C ALA A 196 3.83 -9.55 26.22
N LEU A 197 4.30 -8.43 25.70
CA LEU A 197 3.81 -7.84 24.45
C LEU A 197 4.96 -7.20 23.68
N HIS A 198 4.75 -7.04 22.37
CA HIS A 198 5.67 -6.35 21.49
C HIS A 198 5.03 -5.04 21.02
N LEU A 199 5.68 -3.91 21.31
CA LEU A 199 5.32 -2.60 20.78
C LEU A 199 6.15 -2.31 19.55
N ILE A 200 5.49 -1.94 18.45
CA ILE A 200 6.14 -1.55 17.20
C ILE A 200 5.84 -0.07 16.95
N GLY A 201 6.89 0.75 17.04
CA GLY A 201 6.88 2.18 16.82
C GLY A 201 7.32 2.54 15.42
N ALA A 202 6.82 3.67 14.90
CA ALA A 202 7.30 4.21 13.63
C ALA A 202 8.77 4.65 13.70
N ASP A 203 9.17 5.19 14.84
CA ASP A 203 10.51 5.68 15.16
C ASP A 203 10.84 5.33 16.62
N ALA A 204 12.08 5.61 17.03
CA ALA A 204 12.56 5.35 18.38
C ALA A 204 12.16 6.45 19.39
N GLU A 205 11.78 7.64 18.92
CA GLU A 205 11.54 8.81 19.78
C GLU A 205 10.42 8.55 20.79
N VAL A 206 9.39 7.81 20.38
CA VAL A 206 8.29 7.39 21.27
C VAL A 206 8.76 6.64 22.52
N TYR A 207 9.88 5.91 22.44
CA TYR A 207 10.41 5.14 23.57
C TYR A 207 11.33 5.95 24.47
N GLU A 208 11.73 7.14 24.03
CA GLU A 208 12.52 8.09 24.83
C GLU A 208 11.63 8.99 25.69
N GLU A 209 10.35 9.13 25.32
CA GLU A 209 9.34 9.88 26.09
C GLU A 209 9.30 9.38 27.55
N PRO A 210 9.42 10.26 28.56
CA PRO A 210 9.61 9.86 29.95
C PRO A 210 8.56 8.89 30.49
N GLU A 211 7.28 9.10 30.16
CA GLU A 211 6.17 8.24 30.62
C GLU A 211 6.20 6.86 29.94
N VAL A 212 6.55 6.79 28.65
CA VAL A 212 6.68 5.52 27.90
C VAL A 212 7.90 4.74 28.37
N ARG A 213 9.04 5.41 28.56
CA ARG A 213 10.27 4.78 29.09
C ARG A 213 10.05 4.20 30.48
N ALA A 214 9.39 4.93 31.38
CA ALA A 214 9.05 4.43 32.71
C ALA A 214 8.15 3.18 32.66
N LEU A 215 7.22 3.11 31.70
CA LEU A 215 6.39 1.91 31.46
C LEU A 215 7.23 0.71 30.99
N LEU A 216 8.18 0.93 30.07
CA LEU A 216 9.08 -0.11 29.57
C LEU A 216 10.01 -0.64 30.68
N ASP A 217 10.64 0.26 31.44
CA ASP A 217 11.55 -0.09 32.54
C ASP A 217 10.83 -0.89 33.64
N ALA A 218 9.59 -0.53 33.96
CA ALA A 218 8.77 -1.24 34.93
C ALA A 218 8.24 -2.59 34.42
N ASN A 219 8.27 -2.83 33.11
CA ASN A 219 7.70 -4.02 32.47
C ASN A 219 8.68 -4.67 31.48
N PRO A 220 9.73 -5.39 31.94
CA PRO A 220 10.77 -5.96 31.07
C PRO A 220 10.30 -6.98 30.01
N ARG A 221 9.06 -7.47 30.12
CA ARG A 221 8.43 -8.36 29.13
C ARG A 221 7.74 -7.57 28.00
N LEU A 222 7.59 -6.26 28.13
CA LEU A 222 7.11 -5.35 27.10
C LEU A 222 8.32 -4.96 26.25
N ARG A 223 8.35 -5.47 25.02
CA ARG A 223 9.51 -5.33 24.13
C ARG A 223 9.24 -4.24 23.10
N ALA A 224 10.13 -3.26 23.03
CA ALA A 224 10.07 -2.19 22.05
C ALA A 224 10.78 -2.60 20.75
N HIS A 225 10.14 -2.29 19.62
CA HIS A 225 10.63 -2.49 18.26
C HIS A 225 10.37 -1.23 17.45
N VAL A 226 11.25 -0.91 16.52
CA VAL A 226 11.13 0.25 15.62
C VAL A 226 11.12 -0.24 14.18
N VAL A 227 10.29 0.35 13.34
CA VAL A 227 10.30 0.09 11.89
C VAL A 227 11.59 0.63 11.30
N THR A 228 12.29 -0.16 10.47
CA THR A 228 13.52 0.33 9.84
C THR A 228 13.22 1.47 8.85
N PRO A 229 14.13 2.46 8.68
CA PRO A 229 13.83 3.71 7.96
C PRO A 229 13.31 3.57 6.51
N ASP A 230 13.60 2.46 5.83
CA ASP A 230 13.17 2.21 4.45
C ASP A 230 11.69 1.82 4.30
N PHE A 231 10.96 1.67 5.42
CA PHE A 231 9.59 1.17 5.44
C PHE A 231 8.65 2.09 6.22
N ASP A 232 7.42 2.18 5.74
CA ASP A 232 6.36 2.93 6.41
C ASP A 232 5.72 2.08 7.51
N TRP A 233 5.43 2.72 8.64
CA TRP A 233 4.83 2.04 9.79
C TRP A 233 3.43 1.48 9.49
N LEU A 234 2.64 2.15 8.65
CA LEU A 234 1.33 1.64 8.24
C LEU A 234 1.46 0.39 7.35
N ASP A 235 2.53 0.27 6.57
CA ASP A 235 2.78 -0.92 5.77
C ASP A 235 3.14 -2.12 6.69
N VAL A 236 4.01 -1.90 7.68
CA VAL A 236 4.30 -2.94 8.69
C VAL A 236 3.06 -3.32 9.49
N THR A 237 2.22 -2.34 9.85
CA THR A 237 0.94 -2.56 10.53
C THR A 237 -0.02 -3.39 9.66
N THR A 238 -0.07 -3.12 8.36
CA THR A 238 -0.85 -3.90 7.38
C THR A 238 -0.43 -5.37 7.39
N LEU A 239 0.88 -5.63 7.36
CA LEU A 239 1.39 -7.01 7.43
C LEU A 239 1.10 -7.67 8.77
N ALA A 240 1.29 -6.97 9.90
CA ALA A 240 1.00 -7.51 11.23
C ALA A 240 -0.48 -7.90 11.38
N LEU A 241 -1.40 -7.02 10.97
CA LEU A 241 -2.84 -7.28 10.96
C LEU A 241 -3.18 -8.48 10.06
N GLY A 242 -2.65 -8.51 8.85
CA GLY A 242 -2.91 -9.57 7.90
C GLY A 242 -2.38 -10.94 8.36
N ILE A 243 -1.17 -10.99 8.94
CA ILE A 243 -0.58 -12.20 9.52
C ILE A 243 -1.42 -12.70 10.70
N ALA A 244 -1.85 -11.79 11.59
CA ALA A 244 -2.68 -12.12 12.75
C ALA A 244 -4.07 -12.65 12.34
N LYS A 245 -4.66 -12.11 11.26
CA LYS A 245 -5.97 -12.51 10.74
C LYS A 245 -5.89 -13.59 9.66
N ALA A 246 -4.70 -14.15 9.40
CA ALA A 246 -4.51 -15.18 8.39
C ALA A 246 -5.39 -16.41 8.69
N THR A 247 -6.18 -16.81 7.71
CA THR A 247 -7.11 -17.94 7.80
C THR A 247 -6.63 -19.10 6.93
N PRO A 248 -6.79 -20.36 7.37
CA PRO A 248 -6.46 -21.51 6.54
C PRO A 248 -7.44 -21.71 5.37
N SER A 249 -8.58 -21.03 5.36
CA SER A 249 -9.60 -21.17 4.32
C SER A 249 -9.26 -20.32 3.10
N PRO A 250 -8.89 -20.92 1.93
CA PRO A 250 -8.50 -20.14 0.76
C PRO A 250 -9.60 -19.20 0.24
N ARG A 251 -10.87 -19.59 0.42
CA ARG A 251 -12.04 -18.77 0.05
C ARG A 251 -12.11 -17.43 0.78
N HIS A 252 -11.51 -17.32 1.96
CA HIS A 252 -11.57 -16.12 2.81
C HIS A 252 -10.27 -15.33 2.83
N GLN A 253 -9.16 -15.90 2.35
CA GLN A 253 -7.85 -15.25 2.39
C GLN A 253 -7.82 -13.92 1.63
N HIS A 254 -8.42 -13.85 0.44
CA HIS A 254 -8.51 -12.60 -0.33
C HIS A 254 -9.40 -11.55 0.34
N ALA A 255 -10.48 -11.97 1.01
CA ALA A 255 -11.34 -11.07 1.76
C ALA A 255 -10.59 -10.47 2.96
N VAL A 256 -9.74 -11.25 3.63
CA VAL A 256 -8.86 -10.75 4.70
C VAL A 256 -7.91 -9.68 4.16
N VAL A 257 -7.22 -9.94 3.03
CA VAL A 257 -6.34 -8.95 2.39
C VAL A 257 -7.09 -7.65 2.13
N ALA A 258 -8.23 -7.73 1.44
CA ALA A 258 -9.02 -6.55 1.09
C ALA A 258 -9.47 -5.77 2.33
N THR A 259 -9.97 -6.47 3.36
CA THR A 259 -10.45 -5.84 4.60
C THR A 259 -9.32 -5.15 5.34
N VAL A 260 -8.14 -5.77 5.45
CA VAL A 260 -6.98 -5.18 6.12
C VAL A 260 -6.49 -3.95 5.35
N CYS A 261 -6.33 -4.04 4.03
CA CYS A 261 -5.92 -2.90 3.21
C CYS A 261 -6.92 -1.73 3.32
N GLN A 262 -8.22 -1.99 3.22
CA GLN A 262 -9.25 -0.96 3.37
C GLN A 262 -9.22 -0.30 4.75
N PHE A 263 -9.02 -1.09 5.82
CA PHE A 263 -8.89 -0.58 7.18
C PHE A 263 -7.67 0.32 7.33
N VAL A 264 -6.49 -0.10 6.86
CA VAL A 264 -5.27 0.70 6.98
C VAL A 264 -5.30 1.93 6.07
N ASP A 265 -5.89 1.84 4.89
CA ASP A 265 -6.11 2.99 4.02
C ASP A 265 -7.04 4.03 4.68
N ALA A 266 -8.06 3.56 5.40
CA ALA A 266 -8.90 4.44 6.20
C ALA A 266 -8.11 5.11 7.33
N LEU A 267 -7.21 4.39 8.01
CA LEU A 267 -6.28 4.98 8.99
C LEU A 267 -5.35 6.01 8.36
N ARG A 268 -4.79 5.72 7.18
CA ARG A 268 -3.87 6.60 6.45
C ARG A 268 -4.53 7.94 6.11
N ARG A 269 -5.83 7.94 5.78
CA ARG A 269 -6.59 9.14 5.42
C ARG A 269 -7.08 9.96 6.62
N ARG A 270 -6.99 9.45 7.86
CA ARG A 270 -7.47 10.17 9.03
C ARG A 270 -6.53 11.32 9.40
N THR A 271 -7.13 12.45 9.72
CA THR A 271 -6.43 13.64 10.23
C THR A 271 -6.42 13.72 11.75
N THR A 272 -7.30 12.98 12.42
CA THR A 272 -7.40 12.93 13.89
C THR A 272 -6.70 11.70 14.46
N PRO A 273 -5.99 11.83 15.61
CA PRO A 273 -5.44 10.71 16.36
C PRO A 273 -6.48 9.60 16.62
N VAL A 274 -6.06 8.33 16.54
CA VAL A 274 -6.89 7.17 16.84
C VAL A 274 -6.19 6.35 17.90
N THR A 275 -6.91 5.96 18.95
CA THR A 275 -6.43 4.98 19.92
C THR A 275 -7.46 3.87 20.07
N TRP A 276 -7.05 2.66 19.73
CA TRP A 276 -7.87 1.45 19.84
C TRP A 276 -7.11 0.38 20.62
N VAL A 277 -7.79 -0.30 21.53
CA VAL A 277 -7.26 -1.43 22.29
C VAL A 277 -8.33 -2.52 22.27
N GLN A 278 -7.96 -3.72 21.82
CA GLN A 278 -8.87 -4.85 21.67
C GLN A 278 -9.47 -5.26 23.01
N ASP A 279 -10.76 -5.63 23.01
CA ASP A 279 -11.39 -6.21 24.18
C ASP A 279 -10.91 -7.66 24.43
N THR A 280 -10.57 -7.98 25.68
CA THR A 280 -10.13 -9.32 26.14
C THR A 280 -11.18 -10.42 25.93
N ALA A 281 -12.45 -10.06 25.73
CA ALA A 281 -13.54 -11.01 25.49
C ALA A 281 -13.50 -11.67 24.09
N CYS A 282 -12.56 -11.28 23.22
CA CYS A 282 -12.40 -11.85 21.89
C CYS A 282 -11.06 -12.60 21.76
N ALA A 283 -10.79 -13.52 22.69
CA ALA A 283 -9.77 -14.54 22.48
C ALA A 283 -10.37 -15.62 21.57
N ILE A 284 -9.85 -15.76 20.35
CA ILE A 284 -10.09 -16.94 19.51
C ILE A 284 -9.65 -18.16 20.34
N PRO A 285 -10.54 -19.14 20.62
CA PRO A 285 -10.14 -20.31 21.38
C PRO A 285 -9.00 -21.01 20.65
N ALA A 286 -7.94 -21.31 21.40
CA ALA A 286 -6.78 -22.04 20.91
C ALA A 286 -7.26 -23.29 20.15
N ARG A 287 -6.85 -23.42 18.88
CA ARG A 287 -7.00 -24.68 18.14
C ARG A 287 -6.35 -25.78 18.96
N ARG A 288 -7.16 -26.66 19.54
CA ARG A 288 -6.69 -27.95 20.03
C ARG A 288 -6.26 -28.74 18.80
N SER A 289 -4.96 -29.00 18.69
CA SER A 289 -4.41 -30.03 17.83
C SER A 289 -4.98 -31.37 18.31
N ALA A 290 -5.72 -32.06 17.45
CA ALA A 290 -5.98 -33.49 17.53
C ALA A 290 -5.22 -34.15 16.39
#